data_AF-A0A929Y3E1-F1
#
_entry.id   AF-A0A929Y3E1-F1
#
_cell.length_a   1.000
_cell.length_b   1.000
_cell.length_c   1.000
_cell.angle_alpha   90.00
_cell.angle_beta   90.00
_cell.angle_gamma   90.00
#
_symmetry.space_group_name_H-M   'P 1'
#
loop_
_entity.id
_entity.type
_entity.pdbx_description
1 polymer ?
#
loop_
_entity_poly.entity_id
_entity_poly.type
_entity_poly.pdbx_seq_one_letter_code
_entity_poly.pdbx_strand_id
1 'polypeptide(L)' 'MVDEDMNLGELLKDIAEENQTRKILEILNECKDIEEAREKVKALLSK' A
#
# COMPACT_ATOMS: atom_id res chain seq x y z
N MET A 1 -7.59 1.84 19.40
CA MET A 1 -8.21 3.11 19.81
C MET A 1 -7.86 4.08 18.69
N VAL A 2 -8.85 4.61 17.99
CA VAL A 2 -8.61 5.72 17.06
C VAL A 2 -8.47 6.93 17.97
N ASP A 3 -7.29 7.55 18.01
CA ASP A 3 -7.08 8.79 18.78
C ASP A 3 -8.18 9.78 18.40
N GLU A 4 -8.96 10.24 19.39
CA GLU A 4 -10.08 11.17 19.20
C GLU A 4 -9.63 12.54 18.65
N ASP A 5 -8.31 12.76 18.58
CA ASP A 5 -7.64 13.95 18.04
C ASP A 5 -6.99 13.75 16.66
N MET A 6 -7.10 12.57 16.02
CA MET A 6 -6.60 12.43 14.65
C MET A 6 -7.48 13.24 13.70
N ASN A 7 -6.87 14.22 13.05
CA ASN A 7 -7.60 15.00 12.07
C ASN A 7 -7.96 14.10 10.87
N LEU A 8 -9.03 14.45 10.13
CA LEU A 8 -9.49 13.67 8.99
C LEU A 8 -8.36 13.38 7.97
N GLY A 9 -7.39 14.30 7.83
CA GLY A 9 -6.23 14.10 6.95
C GLY A 9 -5.28 13.00 7.43
N GLU A 10 -5.05 12.89 8.73
CA GLU A 10 -4.24 11.81 9.33
C GLU A 10 -4.95 10.46 9.18
N LEU A 11 -6.26 10.40 9.47
CA LEU A 11 -7.04 9.19 9.27
C LEU A 11 -7.03 8.72 7.81
N LEU A 12 -7.19 9.65 6.86
CA LEU A 12 -7.13 9.34 5.43
C LEU A 12 -5.74 8.88 5.00
N LYS A 13 -4.68 9.46 5.56
CA LYS A 13 -3.30 9.05 5.32
C LYS A 13 -3.06 7.62 5.81
N ASP A 14 -3.45 7.30 7.03
CA ASP A 14 -3.28 5.96 7.61
C ASP A 14 -4.03 4.90 6.81
N ILE A 15 -5.28 5.19 6.44
CA ILE A 15 -6.08 4.31 5.57
C ILE A 15 -5.42 4.15 4.20
N ALA A 16 -4.85 5.22 3.63
CA ALA A 16 -4.16 5.15 2.35
C ALA A 16 -2.88 4.31 2.43
N GLU A 17 -2.10 4.45 3.50
CA GLU A 17 -0.88 3.66 3.74
C GLU A 17 -1.21 2.17 3.96
N GLU A 18 -2.26 1.86 4.71
CA GLU A 18 -2.74 0.49 4.92
C GLU A 18 -3.20 -0.14 3.60
N ASN A 19 -3.99 0.60 2.80
CA ASN A 19 -4.48 0.13 1.51
C ASN A 19 -3.36 -0.08 0.50
N GLN A 20 -2.35 0.79 0.47
CA GLN A 20 -1.16 0.58 -0.37
C GLN A 20 -0.39 -0.67 0.04
N THR A 21 -0.22 -0.90 1.35
CA THR A 21 0.46 -2.09 1.88
C THR A 21 -0.28 -3.37 1.50
N ARG A 22 -1.63 -3.39 1.62
CA ARG A 22 -2.47 -4.52 1.20
C ARG A 22 -2.32 -4.83 -0.29
N LYS A 23 -2.34 -3.79 -1.12
CA LYS A 23 -2.17 -3.92 -2.57
C LYS A 23 -0.79 -4.46 -2.97
N ILE A 24 0.27 -4.03 -2.27
CA ILE A 24 1.61 -4.59 -2.48
C ILE A 24 1.62 -6.07 -2.12
N LEU A 25 1.05 -6.47 -0.99
CA LEU A 25 0.99 -7.87 -0.58
C LEU A 25 0.25 -8.75 -1.60
N GLU A 26 -0.88 -8.28 -2.13
CA GLU A 26 -1.61 -8.97 -3.20
C GLU A 26 -0.74 -9.17 -4.45
N ILE A 27 -0.04 -8.12 -4.88
CA ILE A 27 0.91 -8.21 -6.01
C ILE A 27 1.99 -9.25 -5.72
N LEU A 28 2.58 -9.25 -4.53
CA LEU A 28 3.61 -10.21 -4.15
C LEU A 28 3.09 -11.65 -4.19
N ASN A 29 1.85 -11.88 -3.76
CA ASN A 29 1.23 -13.21 -3.78
C ASN A 29 0.91 -13.71 -5.21
N GLU A 30 0.69 -12.80 -6.16
CA GLU A 30 0.42 -13.14 -7.57
C GLU A 30 1.68 -13.27 -8.43
N CYS A 31 2.84 -12.81 -7.95
CA CYS A 31 4.09 -12.89 -8.69
C CYS A 31 4.75 -14.26 -8.57
N LYS A 32 5.38 -14.71 -9.66
CA LYS A 32 6.10 -15.99 -9.69
C LYS A 32 7.49 -15.88 -9.08
N ASP A 33 8.09 -14.71 -9.19
CA ASP A 33 9.43 -14.42 -8.69
C ASP A 33 9.56 -12.97 -8.21
N ILE A 34 10.71 -12.70 -7.58
CA ILE A 34 11.01 -11.40 -6.99
C ILE A 34 11.23 -10.30 -8.03
N GLU A 35 11.63 -10.64 -9.26
CA GLU A 35 11.86 -9.63 -10.30
C GLU A 35 10.51 -9.13 -10.86
N GLU A 36 9.56 -10.04 -11.12
CA GLU A 36 8.18 -9.70 -11.50
C GLU A 36 7.51 -8.81 -10.43
N ALA A 37 7.69 -9.17 -9.15
CA ALA A 37 7.20 -8.38 -8.02
C ALA A 37 7.79 -6.96 -8.03
N ARG A 38 9.10 -6.82 -8.23
CA ARG A 38 9.78 -5.51 -8.26
C ARG A 38 9.30 -4.65 -9.42
N GLU A 39 9.05 -5.21 -10.60
CA GLU A 39 8.52 -4.47 -11.74
C GLU A 39 7.10 -3.97 -11.48
N LYS A 40 6.20 -4.83 -10.97
CA LYS A 40 4.82 -4.44 -10.65
C LYS A 40 4.74 -3.39 -9.54
N VAL A 41 5.58 -3.47 -8.51
CA VAL A 41 5.66 -2.46 -7.45
C VAL A 41 6.23 -1.13 -7.98
N LYS A 42 7.23 -1.15 -8.86
CA LYS A 42 7.73 0.08 -9.51
C LYS A 42 6.67 0.74 -10.40
N ALA A 43 5.86 -0.06 -11.09
CA ALA A 43 4.75 0.45 -11.89
C ALA A 43 3.67 1.13 -11.04
N LEU A 44 3.49 0.71 -9.77
CA LEU A 44 2.59 1.39 -8.82
C LEU A 44 3.09 2.78 -8.41
N LEU A 45 4.41 2.97 -8.29
CA LEU A 45 5.02 4.26 -7.90
C LEU A 45 5.06 5.29 -9.04
N SER A 46 4.94 4.83 -10.29
CA SER A 46 5.03 5.68 -11.49
C SER A 46 3.69 6.25 -11.95
N LYS A 47 2.67 6.18 -11.08
CA LYS A 47 1.28 6.55 -11.36
C LYS A 47 0.84 7.67 -10.43
#